data_AF-A0A7K4WWM4-F1
#
_entry.id   AF-A0A7K4WWM4-F1
#
_cell.length_a   1.000
_cell.length_b   1.000
_cell.length_c   1.000
_cell.angle_alpha   90.00
_cell.angle_beta   90.00
_cell.angle_gamma   90.00
#
_symmetry.space_group_name_H-M   'P 1'
#
loop_
_entity.id
_entity.type
_entity.pdbx_description
1 polymer ?
#
loop_
_entity_poly.entity_id
_entity_poly.type
_entity_poly.pdbx_seq_one_letter_code
_entity_poly.pdbx_strand_id
1 'polypeptide(L)'
;AGSENEVTQVNRCLDAAKACNVDELCQRLRTEYVSLCIRRLARADSCNRSKCHKALRRFFDRVPPEYTHELLFCPCDDTACAERRRQTIVPACSYEAKDKPNCLAPLDSCRENYVCRSRYAEFQFNCQPSLQSASGCRRESYAACLLAYTGIIGSPITPNYIDNSTSSIAPWCTCNASGNRQDECETFLHLFTNNVCLQNAIQAFGNGTYLSSAVAPSIPPTTQMYKQERNANRAVATLRENILEHLQPTKVAGEERLLRGSTRLSSGTSSPAAPSPWAASPLWMWPLLTPAVLSLSGM
;
A
#
# COMPACT_ATOMS: atom_id res chain seq x y z
N ALA A 1 -2.39 -32.11 -40.38
CA ALA A 1 -1.59 -31.37 -39.38
C ALA A 1 -2.55 -30.46 -38.65
N GLY A 2 -2.86 -30.76 -37.40
CA GLY A 2 -3.91 -30.10 -36.63
C GLY A 2 -3.36 -29.35 -35.42
N SER A 3 -4.10 -28.31 -35.06
CA SER A 3 -4.06 -27.54 -33.82
C SER A 3 -3.19 -26.28 -33.78
N GLU A 4 -3.49 -25.33 -34.68
CA GLU A 4 -3.62 -23.93 -34.24
C GLU A 4 -4.89 -23.84 -33.39
N ASN A 5 -4.72 -23.74 -32.06
CA ASN A 5 -5.67 -23.19 -31.08
C ASN A 5 -5.07 -23.36 -29.69
N GLU A 6 -3.91 -22.77 -29.45
CA GLU A 6 -3.53 -22.39 -28.10
C GLU A 6 -4.36 -21.14 -27.78
N VAL A 7 -5.59 -21.37 -27.30
CA VAL A 7 -6.35 -20.35 -26.59
C VAL A 7 -5.50 -20.01 -25.38
N THR A 8 -4.65 -19.00 -25.51
CA THR A 8 -3.88 -18.45 -24.40
C THR A 8 -4.92 -18.04 -23.36
N GLN A 9 -5.05 -18.87 -22.33
CA GLN A 9 -5.94 -18.62 -21.22
C GLN A 9 -5.63 -17.21 -20.70
N VAL A 10 -6.61 -16.32 -20.78
CA VAL A 10 -6.41 -14.88 -20.57
C VAL A 10 -6.11 -14.65 -19.09
N ASN A 11 -4.82 -14.48 -18.77
CA ASN A 11 -4.37 -14.19 -17.41
C ASN A 11 -4.72 -12.75 -17.04
N ARG A 12 -5.83 -12.55 -16.32
CA ARG A 12 -6.30 -11.20 -15.94
C ARG A 12 -5.29 -10.41 -15.11
N CYS A 13 -4.50 -11.06 -14.26
CA CYS A 13 -3.44 -10.38 -13.51
C CYS A 13 -2.33 -9.84 -14.44
N LEU A 14 -2.03 -10.54 -15.54
CA LEU A 14 -1.09 -10.05 -16.54
C LEU A 14 -1.66 -8.84 -17.29
N ASP A 15 -2.94 -8.86 -17.65
CA ASP A 15 -3.58 -7.75 -18.34
C ASP A 15 -3.74 -6.52 -17.44
N ALA A 16 -4.06 -6.71 -16.16
CA ALA A 16 -4.00 -5.64 -15.16
C ALA A 16 -2.60 -5.03 -15.05
N ALA A 17 -1.56 -5.86 -15.08
CA ALA A 17 -0.19 -5.39 -15.09
C ALA A 17 0.16 -4.59 -16.36
N LYS A 18 -0.33 -4.99 -17.53
CA LYS A 18 -0.16 -4.22 -18.78
C LYS A 18 -0.92 -2.89 -18.70
N ALA A 19 -2.16 -2.88 -18.24
CA ALA A 19 -2.97 -1.67 -18.10
C ALA A 19 -2.29 -0.63 -17.19
N CYS A 20 -1.78 -1.07 -16.03
CA CYS A 20 -1.01 -0.19 -15.14
C CYS A 20 0.29 0.32 -15.77
N ASN A 21 0.93 -0.46 -16.64
CA ASN A 21 2.17 -0.04 -17.31
C ASN A 21 1.94 1.01 -18.41
N VAL A 22 0.71 1.14 -18.91
CA VAL A 22 0.32 2.16 -19.89
C VAL A 22 -0.07 3.47 -19.19
N ASP A 23 -0.65 3.41 -17.98
CA ASP A 23 -0.97 4.60 -17.19
C ASP A 23 0.27 5.18 -16.50
N GLU A 24 0.57 6.46 -16.76
CA GLU A 24 1.80 7.10 -16.26
C GLU A 24 1.88 7.13 -14.72
N LEU A 25 0.75 7.38 -14.04
CA LEU A 25 0.73 7.47 -12.58
C LEU A 25 0.92 6.08 -11.96
N CYS A 26 0.17 5.09 -12.45
CA CYS A 26 0.25 3.71 -11.99
C CYS A 26 1.64 3.13 -12.22
N GLN A 27 2.16 3.23 -13.45
CA GLN A 27 3.49 2.72 -13.81
C GLN A 27 4.58 3.33 -12.93
N ARG A 28 4.56 4.66 -12.74
CA ARG A 28 5.56 5.37 -11.95
C ARG A 28 5.54 4.96 -10.48
N LEU A 29 4.36 4.98 -9.84
CA LEU A 29 4.24 4.61 -8.43
C LEU A 29 4.48 3.12 -8.21
N ARG A 30 4.11 2.27 -9.17
CA ARG A 30 4.43 0.84 -9.15
C ARG A 30 5.93 0.61 -9.17
N THR A 31 6.62 1.22 -10.12
CA THR A 31 8.08 1.15 -10.22
C THR A 31 8.76 1.66 -8.94
N GLU A 32 8.26 2.76 -8.37
CA GLU A 32 8.76 3.32 -7.11
C GLU A 32 8.71 2.30 -5.98
N TYR A 33 7.53 1.75 -5.65
CA TYR A 33 7.40 0.82 -4.53
C TYR A 33 8.18 -0.48 -4.77
N VAL A 34 8.12 -1.04 -5.99
CA VAL A 34 8.84 -2.26 -6.33
C VAL A 34 10.35 -2.06 -6.11
N SER A 35 10.90 -0.92 -6.56
CA SER A 35 12.31 -0.61 -6.40
C SER A 35 12.78 -0.42 -4.94
N LEU A 36 11.85 -0.09 -4.04
CA LEU A 36 12.10 0.08 -2.60
C LEU A 36 11.87 -1.20 -1.80
N CYS A 37 11.06 -2.11 -2.32
CA CYS A 37 10.76 -3.41 -1.71
C CYS A 37 11.73 -4.52 -2.18
N ILE A 38 12.35 -4.41 -3.36
CA ILE A 38 13.34 -5.39 -3.83
C ILE A 38 14.67 -5.22 -3.09
N ARG A 39 15.27 -6.34 -2.66
CA ARG A 39 16.63 -6.42 -2.12
C ARG A 39 17.63 -6.08 -3.23
N ARG A 40 18.25 -4.89 -3.18
CA ARG A 40 19.22 -4.46 -4.21
C ARG A 40 20.61 -5.09 -4.07
N LEU A 41 20.92 -5.76 -2.95
CA LEU A 41 22.26 -6.30 -2.67
C LEU A 41 22.17 -7.68 -2.01
N ALA A 42 22.88 -8.66 -2.56
CA ALA A 42 23.05 -10.00 -2.00
C ALA A 42 23.64 -9.99 -0.58
N ARG A 43 24.31 -8.90 -0.16
CA ARG A 43 24.95 -8.73 1.17
C ARG A 43 24.08 -8.13 2.27
N ALA A 44 22.90 -7.59 1.95
CA ALA A 44 22.02 -7.00 2.98
C ALA A 44 20.94 -8.01 3.37
N ASP A 45 21.00 -8.58 4.57
CA ASP A 45 20.12 -9.68 5.01
C ASP A 45 18.62 -9.35 4.99
N SER A 46 18.24 -8.08 4.87
CA SER A 46 16.84 -7.65 4.79
C SER A 46 16.63 -6.40 3.93
N CYS A 47 15.41 -6.24 3.41
CA CYS A 47 14.98 -5.00 2.75
C CYS A 47 14.65 -3.90 3.78
N ASN A 48 14.60 -2.63 3.35
CA ASN A 48 14.07 -1.57 4.20
C ASN A 48 12.53 -1.58 4.21
N ARG A 49 11.95 -2.41 5.08
CA ARG A 49 10.50 -2.62 5.17
C ARG A 49 9.72 -1.33 5.42
N SER A 50 10.26 -0.40 6.21
CA SER A 50 9.62 0.90 6.47
C SER A 50 9.47 1.75 5.20
N LYS A 51 10.53 1.84 4.37
CA LYS A 51 10.46 2.53 3.07
C LYS A 51 9.53 1.82 2.09
N CYS A 52 9.59 0.49 2.03
CA CYS A 52 8.69 -0.33 1.20
C CYS A 52 7.21 -0.09 1.58
N HIS A 53 6.87 -0.18 2.86
CA HIS A 53 5.52 0.08 3.39
C HIS A 53 5.05 1.50 3.11
N LYS A 54 5.91 2.52 3.29
CA LYS A 54 5.57 3.91 2.96
C LYS A 54 5.24 4.07 1.47
N ALA A 55 5.99 3.42 0.59
CA ALA A 55 5.75 3.47 -0.85
C ALA A 55 4.49 2.68 -1.26
N LEU A 56 4.23 1.52 -0.64
CA LEU A 56 2.98 0.76 -0.86
C LEU A 56 1.75 1.57 -0.45
N ARG A 57 1.75 2.23 0.72
CA ARG A 57 0.64 3.11 1.12
C ARG A 57 0.43 4.22 0.10
N ARG A 58 1.51 4.85 -0.36
CA ARG A 58 1.44 5.88 -1.41
C ARG A 58 0.84 5.34 -2.71
N PHE A 59 1.18 4.11 -3.11
CA PHE A 59 0.63 3.47 -4.30
C PHE A 59 -0.89 3.27 -4.17
N PHE A 60 -1.35 2.62 -3.11
CA PHE A 60 -2.78 2.37 -2.91
C PHE A 60 -3.61 3.64 -2.61
N ASP A 61 -3.00 4.69 -2.04
CA ASP A 61 -3.67 5.96 -1.79
C ASP A 61 -3.81 6.85 -3.04
N ARG A 62 -2.92 6.70 -4.02
CA ARG A 62 -2.80 7.63 -5.16
C ARG A 62 -3.18 7.02 -6.49
N VAL A 63 -2.98 5.72 -6.66
CA VAL A 63 -3.37 5.03 -7.89
C VAL A 63 -4.85 4.69 -7.81
N PRO A 64 -5.65 5.02 -8.83
CA PRO A 64 -7.08 4.74 -8.82
C PRO A 64 -7.42 3.25 -8.62
N PRO A 65 -8.54 2.91 -7.95
CA PRO A 65 -8.97 1.54 -7.69
C PRO A 65 -9.11 0.67 -8.94
N GLU A 66 -9.46 1.25 -10.10
CA GLU A 66 -9.55 0.53 -11.37
C GLU A 66 -8.23 -0.10 -11.83
N TYR A 67 -7.09 0.33 -11.29
CA TYR A 67 -5.79 -0.33 -11.50
C TYR A 67 -5.37 -1.16 -10.29
N THR A 68 -5.50 -0.63 -9.08
CA THR A 68 -4.99 -1.32 -7.88
C THR A 68 -5.80 -2.57 -7.54
N HIS A 69 -7.12 -2.53 -7.73
CA HIS A 69 -7.99 -3.69 -7.51
C HIS A 69 -7.80 -4.74 -8.60
N GLU A 70 -7.63 -4.35 -9.87
CA GLU A 70 -7.34 -5.28 -10.96
C GLU A 70 -6.00 -6.01 -10.75
N LEU A 71 -4.98 -5.32 -10.23
CA LEU A 71 -3.70 -5.94 -9.89
C LEU A 71 -3.80 -6.93 -8.73
N LEU A 72 -4.59 -6.61 -7.71
CA LEU A 72 -4.59 -7.35 -6.45
C LEU A 72 -5.65 -8.44 -6.35
N PHE A 73 -6.81 -8.24 -6.98
CA PHE A 73 -7.99 -9.12 -6.86
C PHE A 73 -8.35 -9.83 -8.16
N CYS A 74 -7.46 -9.79 -9.16
CA CYS A 74 -7.65 -10.54 -10.41
C CYS A 74 -7.97 -12.03 -10.14
N PRO A 75 -8.96 -12.60 -10.85
CA PRO A 75 -9.27 -14.02 -10.75
C PRO A 75 -8.17 -14.84 -11.43
N CYS A 76 -7.93 -16.04 -10.92
CA CYS A 76 -6.89 -16.93 -11.41
C CYS A 76 -7.39 -18.37 -11.47
N ASP A 77 -7.08 -19.03 -12.57
CA ASP A 77 -7.41 -20.44 -12.83
C ASP A 77 -6.18 -21.36 -12.70
N ASP A 78 -4.97 -20.77 -12.66
CA ASP A 78 -3.71 -21.48 -12.56
C ASP A 78 -2.79 -20.90 -11.47
N THR A 79 -1.77 -21.67 -11.09
CA THR A 79 -0.82 -21.30 -10.04
C THR A 79 0.10 -20.16 -10.46
N ALA A 80 0.35 -19.98 -11.76
CA ALA A 80 1.20 -18.91 -12.28
C ALA A 80 0.53 -17.53 -12.13
N CYS A 81 -0.76 -17.44 -12.43
CA CYS A 81 -1.61 -16.29 -12.17
C CYS A 81 -1.71 -16.02 -10.67
N ALA A 82 -2.00 -17.05 -9.87
CA ALA A 82 -2.15 -16.90 -8.42
C ALA A 82 -0.84 -16.42 -7.77
N GLU A 83 0.31 -16.91 -8.24
CA GLU A 83 1.62 -16.41 -7.78
C GLU A 83 1.86 -14.97 -8.22
N ARG A 84 1.51 -14.58 -9.45
CA ARG A 84 1.57 -13.17 -9.89
C ARG A 84 0.74 -12.27 -8.98
N ARG A 85 -0.48 -12.70 -8.63
CA ARG A 85 -1.37 -11.99 -7.71
C ARG A 85 -0.74 -11.84 -6.33
N ARG A 86 -0.20 -12.94 -5.76
CA ARG A 86 0.50 -12.95 -4.46
C ARG A 86 1.73 -12.05 -4.44
N GLN A 87 2.44 -11.93 -5.55
CA GLN A 87 3.65 -11.12 -5.71
C GLN A 87 3.38 -9.62 -5.87
N THR A 88 2.13 -9.19 -6.02
CA THR A 88 1.75 -7.78 -6.27
C THR A 88 2.39 -6.80 -5.29
N ILE A 89 2.46 -7.16 -4.01
CA ILE A 89 3.00 -6.32 -2.94
C ILE A 89 4.45 -6.67 -2.55
N VAL A 90 5.14 -7.54 -3.29
CA VAL A 90 6.50 -8.02 -2.98
C VAL A 90 6.58 -8.66 -1.58
N PRO A 91 5.93 -9.82 -1.37
CA PRO A 91 5.74 -10.40 -0.04
C PRO A 91 7.04 -10.69 0.71
N ALA A 92 8.11 -11.06 0.01
CA ALA A 92 9.43 -11.30 0.60
C ALA A 92 9.99 -10.11 1.41
N CYS A 93 9.47 -8.89 1.18
CA CYS A 93 9.85 -7.69 1.92
C CYS A 93 8.69 -7.12 2.76
N SER A 94 7.49 -7.04 2.17
CA SER A 94 6.36 -6.30 2.76
C SER A 94 5.47 -7.14 3.67
N TYR A 95 5.51 -8.46 3.55
CA TYR A 95 4.60 -9.40 4.19
C TYR A 95 5.34 -10.42 5.05
N GLU A 96 6.20 -11.23 4.45
CA GLU A 96 6.92 -12.32 5.08
C GLU A 96 7.98 -11.82 6.07
N ALA A 97 8.24 -12.65 7.08
CA ALA A 97 9.33 -12.54 8.03
C ALA A 97 9.82 -13.95 8.36
N LYS A 98 11.02 -14.07 8.96
CA LYS A 98 11.64 -15.37 9.26
C LYS A 98 10.70 -16.30 10.05
N ASP A 99 10.03 -15.73 11.06
CA ASP A 99 9.10 -16.43 11.92
C ASP A 99 7.71 -15.78 11.84
N LYS A 100 6.66 -16.54 12.15
CA LYS A 100 5.29 -16.02 12.29
C LYS A 100 5.04 -15.66 13.76
N PRO A 101 4.96 -14.36 14.12
CA PRO A 101 4.66 -13.96 15.49
C PRO A 101 3.21 -14.29 15.86
N ASN A 102 2.88 -14.13 17.15
CA ASN A 102 1.49 -14.11 17.59
C ASN A 102 0.76 -12.90 16.97
N CYS A 103 -0.48 -13.06 16.50
CA CYS A 103 -1.23 -11.99 15.82
C CYS A 103 -1.53 -10.77 16.70
N LEU A 104 -1.47 -10.91 18.02
CA LEU A 104 -1.58 -9.77 18.92
C LEU A 104 -0.41 -8.79 18.76
N ALA A 105 0.78 -9.24 18.34
CA ALA A 105 1.92 -8.35 18.11
C ALA A 105 1.69 -7.32 16.98
N PRO A 106 1.31 -7.71 15.74
CA PRO A 106 0.96 -6.72 14.70
C PRO A 106 -0.31 -5.93 15.06
N LEU A 107 -1.27 -6.52 15.78
CA LEU A 107 -2.47 -5.81 16.24
C LEU A 107 -2.13 -4.70 17.25
N ASP A 108 -1.32 -4.99 18.26
CA ASP A 108 -0.91 -4.01 19.27
C ASP A 108 -0.02 -2.92 18.64
N SER A 109 0.91 -3.29 17.74
CA SER A 109 1.67 -2.32 16.94
C SER A 109 0.78 -1.41 16.08
N CYS A 110 -0.32 -1.95 15.55
CA CYS A 110 -1.29 -1.16 14.80
C CYS A 110 -2.04 -0.15 15.68
N ARG A 111 -2.37 -0.51 16.92
CA ARG A 111 -3.08 0.36 17.87
C ARG A 111 -2.25 1.59 18.22
N GLU A 112 -0.93 1.46 18.30
CA GLU A 112 0.00 2.55 18.55
C GLU A 112 0.25 3.43 17.30
N ASN A 113 0.06 2.89 16.10
CA ASN A 113 0.24 3.61 14.84
C ASN A 113 -1.06 4.27 14.38
N TYR A 114 -1.13 5.61 14.41
CA TYR A 114 -2.32 6.38 14.04
C TYR A 114 -2.91 6.00 12.66
N VAL A 115 -2.05 5.85 11.65
CA VAL A 115 -2.48 5.50 10.28
C VAL A 115 -3.07 4.10 10.25
N CYS A 116 -2.38 3.13 10.87
CA CYS A 116 -2.87 1.76 10.93
C CYS A 116 -4.19 1.66 11.69
N ARG A 117 -4.28 2.27 12.87
CA ARG A 117 -5.49 2.27 13.70
C ARG A 117 -6.69 2.81 12.93
N SER A 118 -6.53 3.90 12.19
CA SER A 118 -7.60 4.48 11.37
C SER A 118 -8.03 3.53 10.24
N ARG A 119 -7.08 2.97 9.48
CA ARG A 119 -7.38 2.08 8.35
C ARG A 119 -7.96 0.73 8.81
N TYR A 120 -7.49 0.22 9.95
CA TYR A 120 -8.02 -0.99 10.54
C TYR A 120 -9.46 -0.82 11.02
N ALA A 121 -9.79 0.31 11.67
CA ALA A 121 -11.18 0.60 12.04
C ALA A 121 -12.09 0.69 10.80
N GLU A 122 -11.62 1.30 9.71
CA GLU A 122 -12.36 1.38 8.45
C GLU A 122 -12.59 -0.01 7.82
N PHE A 123 -11.61 -0.90 7.87
CA PHE A 123 -11.75 -2.29 7.44
C PHE A 123 -12.74 -3.07 8.29
N GLN A 124 -12.63 -2.97 9.62
CA GLN A 124 -13.58 -3.61 10.53
C GLN A 124 -15.02 -3.15 10.24
N PHE A 125 -15.20 -1.88 9.92
CA PHE A 125 -16.51 -1.30 9.63
C PHE A 125 -17.06 -1.70 8.25
N ASN A 126 -16.26 -1.56 7.18
CA ASN A 126 -16.72 -1.80 5.81
C ASN A 126 -16.78 -3.29 5.45
N CYS A 127 -15.90 -4.10 6.02
CA CYS A 127 -15.85 -5.55 5.80
C CYS A 127 -16.52 -6.34 6.92
N GLN A 128 -17.37 -5.72 7.75
CA GLN A 128 -18.08 -6.45 8.80
C GLN A 128 -18.96 -7.54 8.18
N PRO A 129 -18.74 -8.83 8.51
CA PRO A 129 -19.55 -9.92 7.99
C PRO A 129 -20.96 -9.88 8.59
N SER A 130 -21.95 -10.28 7.80
CA SER A 130 -23.33 -10.45 8.24
C SER A 130 -23.97 -11.62 7.49
N LEU A 131 -24.38 -12.66 8.24
CA LEU A 131 -25.10 -13.81 7.67
C LEU A 131 -26.54 -13.48 7.25
N GLN A 132 -27.06 -12.33 7.68
CA GLN A 132 -28.41 -11.86 7.34
C GLN A 132 -28.44 -11.04 6.05
N SER A 133 -27.28 -10.58 5.57
CA SER A 133 -27.16 -9.81 4.33
C SER A 133 -26.99 -10.75 3.15
N ALA A 134 -27.69 -10.47 2.04
CA ALA A 134 -27.54 -11.22 0.79
C ALA A 134 -26.11 -11.15 0.23
N SER A 135 -25.42 -10.03 0.46
CA SER A 135 -24.02 -9.86 0.02
C SER A 135 -23.02 -10.50 1.00
N GLY A 136 -23.46 -10.91 2.19
CA GLY A 136 -22.58 -11.29 3.30
C GLY A 136 -21.90 -10.10 4.01
N CYS A 137 -22.07 -8.87 3.51
CA CYS A 137 -21.54 -7.64 4.11
C CYS A 137 -22.64 -6.86 4.84
N ARG A 138 -22.35 -6.38 6.05
CA ARG A 138 -23.30 -5.55 6.80
C ARG A 138 -23.65 -4.23 6.10
N ARG A 139 -22.72 -3.68 5.32
CA ARG A 139 -22.90 -2.39 4.60
C ARG A 139 -23.37 -2.57 3.15
N GLU A 140 -23.58 -3.82 2.72
CA GLU A 140 -23.99 -4.19 1.34
C GLU A 140 -23.11 -3.57 0.23
N SER A 141 -21.86 -3.23 0.54
CA SER A 141 -20.93 -2.60 -0.39
C SER A 141 -19.61 -3.35 -0.47
N TYR A 142 -19.44 -4.14 -1.54
CA TYR A 142 -18.18 -4.80 -1.84
C TYR A 142 -17.06 -3.79 -2.13
N ALA A 143 -17.37 -2.73 -2.89
CA ALA A 143 -16.39 -1.69 -3.23
C ALA A 143 -15.78 -1.03 -1.98
N ALA A 144 -16.60 -0.69 -0.98
CA ALA A 144 -16.12 -0.13 0.27
C ALA A 144 -15.24 -1.11 1.06
N CYS A 145 -15.61 -2.39 1.09
CA CYS A 145 -14.79 -3.41 1.74
C CYS A 145 -13.42 -3.60 1.05
N LEU A 146 -13.40 -3.71 -0.28
CA LEU A 146 -12.15 -3.86 -1.05
C LEU A 146 -11.23 -2.64 -0.90
N LEU A 147 -11.80 -1.43 -0.89
CA LEU A 147 -11.04 -0.20 -0.64
C LEU A 147 -10.45 -0.17 0.78
N ALA A 148 -11.22 -0.61 1.78
CA ALA A 148 -10.73 -0.67 3.15
C ALA A 148 -9.64 -1.74 3.32
N TYR A 149 -9.76 -2.88 2.63
CA TYR A 149 -8.72 -3.91 2.59
C TYR A 149 -7.40 -3.38 1.99
N THR A 150 -7.45 -2.74 0.82
CA THR A 150 -6.25 -2.17 0.19
C THR A 150 -5.65 -1.05 1.01
N GLY A 151 -6.47 -0.27 1.72
CA GLY A 151 -6.04 0.79 2.63
C GLY A 151 -5.22 0.33 3.84
N ILE A 152 -5.32 -0.95 4.23
CA ILE A 152 -4.52 -1.54 5.31
C ILE A 152 -3.10 -1.90 4.85
N ILE A 153 -2.89 -2.14 3.54
CA ILE A 153 -1.62 -2.63 3.00
C ILE A 153 -0.49 -1.61 3.22
N GLY A 154 0.66 -2.11 3.67
CA GLY A 154 1.78 -1.25 4.05
C GLY A 154 1.62 -0.67 5.45
N SER A 155 0.79 -1.24 6.31
CA SER A 155 0.74 -0.97 7.75
C SER A 155 1.32 -2.17 8.55
N PRO A 156 1.45 -2.09 9.89
CA PRO A 156 1.80 -3.25 10.73
C PRO A 156 0.91 -4.49 10.46
N ILE A 157 -0.37 -4.28 10.17
CA ILE A 157 -1.26 -5.32 9.67
C ILE A 157 -1.17 -5.28 8.14
N THR A 158 -0.32 -6.08 7.51
CA THR A 158 -0.32 -6.21 6.04
C THR A 158 -0.84 -7.59 5.68
N PRO A 159 -2.07 -7.73 5.16
CA PRO A 159 -2.58 -9.01 4.68
C PRO A 159 -2.04 -9.34 3.28
N ASN A 160 -1.96 -10.63 2.95
CA ASN A 160 -1.70 -11.10 1.59
C ASN A 160 -2.33 -12.47 1.37
N TYR A 161 -2.34 -12.95 0.12
CA TYR A 161 -2.60 -14.35 -0.20
C TYR A 161 -1.55 -15.24 0.47
N ILE A 162 -2.00 -16.31 1.12
CA ILE A 162 -1.15 -17.21 1.91
C ILE A 162 -0.33 -18.12 0.98
N ASP A 163 -0.95 -18.60 -0.09
CA ASP A 163 -0.39 -19.52 -1.07
C ASP A 163 -0.84 -19.13 -2.49
N ASN A 164 -0.45 -19.94 -3.48
CA ASN A 164 -0.81 -19.79 -4.89
C ASN A 164 -1.80 -20.87 -5.37
N SER A 165 -2.43 -21.59 -4.45
CA SER A 165 -3.39 -22.65 -4.74
C SER A 165 -4.80 -22.30 -4.26
N THR A 166 -4.92 -21.41 -3.28
CA THR A 166 -6.18 -20.94 -2.71
C THR A 166 -6.32 -19.43 -2.86
N SER A 167 -7.52 -18.91 -2.57
CA SER A 167 -7.76 -17.47 -2.42
C SER A 167 -7.76 -17.04 -0.95
N SER A 168 -7.11 -17.83 -0.08
CA SER A 168 -7.03 -17.55 1.36
C SER A 168 -6.10 -16.38 1.62
N ILE A 169 -6.57 -15.43 2.42
CA ILE A 169 -5.83 -14.22 2.78
C ILE A 169 -5.68 -14.12 4.30
N ALA A 170 -4.51 -13.68 4.76
CA ALA A 170 -4.23 -13.45 6.17
C ALA A 170 -3.10 -12.44 6.36
N PRO A 171 -3.00 -11.80 7.54
CA PRO A 171 -1.76 -11.18 8.00
C PRO A 171 -0.69 -12.25 8.33
N TRP A 172 0.58 -11.84 8.34
CA TRP A 172 1.72 -12.74 8.65
C TRP A 172 1.84 -13.00 10.17
N CYS A 173 0.97 -13.85 10.71
CA CYS A 173 0.96 -14.23 12.12
C CYS A 173 0.17 -15.52 12.37
N THR A 174 0.19 -16.04 13.60
CA THR A 174 -0.69 -17.12 14.08
C THR A 174 -1.26 -16.79 15.47
N CYS A 175 -2.24 -17.55 15.95
CA CYS A 175 -2.74 -17.44 17.32
C CYS A 175 -2.14 -18.48 18.27
N ASN A 176 -0.95 -18.98 17.96
CA ASN A 176 -0.23 -19.86 18.86
C ASN A 176 0.25 -19.07 20.08
N ALA A 177 0.07 -19.65 21.27
CA ALA A 177 0.50 -19.11 22.55
C ALA A 177 -0.06 -17.71 22.89
N SER A 178 -1.33 -17.43 22.56
CA SER A 178 -1.98 -16.14 22.92
C SER A 178 -2.40 -16.05 24.39
N GLY A 179 -2.41 -17.17 25.12
CA GLY A 179 -2.82 -17.22 26.53
C GLY A 179 -4.24 -16.72 26.74
N ASN A 180 -4.43 -15.78 27.66
CA ASN A 180 -5.74 -15.25 28.03
C ASN A 180 -6.38 -14.36 26.94
N ARG A 181 -5.64 -14.01 25.87
CA ARG A 181 -6.12 -13.20 24.75
C ARG A 181 -6.38 -14.04 23.49
N GLN A 182 -6.63 -15.34 23.65
CA GLN A 182 -6.89 -16.27 22.55
C GLN A 182 -8.09 -15.82 21.70
N ASP A 183 -9.23 -15.53 22.34
CA ASP A 183 -10.45 -15.11 21.64
C ASP A 183 -10.25 -13.80 20.86
N GLU A 184 -9.49 -12.84 21.42
CA GLU A 184 -9.14 -11.60 20.74
C GLU A 184 -8.28 -11.87 19.49
N CYS A 185 -7.30 -12.76 19.62
CA CYS A 185 -6.43 -13.16 18.53
C CYS A 185 -7.22 -13.84 17.40
N GLU A 186 -8.07 -14.82 17.74
CA GLU A 186 -8.88 -15.56 16.78
C GLU A 186 -9.88 -14.65 16.09
N THR A 187 -10.55 -13.76 16.84
CA THR A 187 -11.45 -12.75 16.28
C THR A 187 -10.72 -11.86 15.28
N PHE A 188 -9.51 -11.40 15.63
CA PHE A 188 -8.67 -10.61 14.74
C PHE A 188 -8.31 -11.37 13.45
N LEU A 189 -7.85 -12.62 13.57
CA LEU A 189 -7.41 -13.42 12.44
C LEU A 189 -8.61 -13.79 11.52
N HIS A 190 -9.77 -14.10 12.10
CA HIS A 190 -10.98 -14.46 11.37
C HIS A 190 -11.58 -13.33 10.55
N LEU A 191 -11.29 -12.06 10.88
CA LEU A 191 -11.66 -10.93 10.01
C LEU A 191 -11.03 -11.02 8.62
N PHE A 192 -9.92 -11.75 8.47
CA PHE A 192 -9.24 -11.99 7.20
C PHE A 192 -9.52 -13.39 6.66
N THR A 193 -9.41 -14.42 7.50
CA THR A 193 -9.47 -15.82 7.03
C THR A 193 -10.90 -16.32 6.83
N ASN A 194 -11.84 -15.95 7.71
CA ASN A 194 -13.20 -16.48 7.78
C ASN A 194 -14.25 -15.36 7.63
N ASN A 195 -14.03 -14.46 6.68
CA ASN A 195 -14.90 -13.32 6.45
C ASN A 195 -15.67 -13.45 5.13
N VAL A 196 -16.94 -13.85 5.23
CA VAL A 196 -17.83 -14.05 4.08
C VAL A 196 -18.01 -12.77 3.25
N CYS A 197 -18.03 -11.58 3.87
CA CYS A 197 -18.11 -10.31 3.14
C CYS A 197 -16.90 -10.13 2.23
N LEU A 198 -15.70 -10.31 2.78
CA LEU A 198 -14.45 -10.12 2.05
C LEU A 198 -14.25 -11.17 0.95
N GLN A 199 -14.58 -12.44 1.23
CA GLN A 199 -14.53 -13.51 0.24
C GLN A 199 -15.48 -13.24 -0.93
N ASN A 200 -16.75 -12.89 -0.63
CA ASN A 200 -17.73 -12.55 -1.65
C ASN A 200 -17.32 -11.30 -2.44
N ALA A 201 -16.74 -10.29 -1.79
CA ALA A 201 -16.28 -9.07 -2.46
C ALA A 201 -15.18 -9.35 -3.49
N ILE A 202 -14.17 -10.17 -3.11
CA ILE A 202 -13.08 -10.57 -4.02
C ILE A 202 -13.62 -11.40 -5.18
N GLN A 203 -14.53 -12.35 -4.90
CA GLN A 203 -15.13 -13.19 -5.93
C GLN A 203 -16.01 -12.38 -6.90
N ALA A 204 -16.85 -11.49 -6.37
CA ALA A 204 -17.69 -10.60 -7.17
C ALA A 204 -16.84 -9.63 -8.02
N PHE A 205 -15.68 -9.21 -7.51
CA PHE A 205 -14.74 -8.40 -8.30
C PHE A 205 -14.22 -9.19 -9.50
N GLY A 206 -13.72 -10.41 -9.29
CA GLY A 206 -13.21 -11.26 -10.38
C GLY A 206 -14.28 -11.58 -11.45
N ASN A 207 -15.52 -11.73 -11.03
CA ASN A 207 -16.66 -11.97 -11.92
C ASN A 207 -17.17 -10.71 -12.64
N GLY A 208 -16.70 -9.51 -12.26
CA GLY A 208 -17.18 -8.24 -12.81
C GLY A 208 -18.55 -7.79 -12.27
N THR A 209 -19.00 -8.34 -11.14
CA THR A 209 -20.32 -8.09 -10.54
C THR A 209 -20.27 -7.26 -9.26
N TYR A 210 -19.09 -6.81 -8.83
CA TYR A 210 -18.89 -6.12 -7.54
C TYR A 210 -19.62 -4.79 -7.39
N LEU A 211 -19.95 -4.12 -8.49
CA LEU A 211 -20.77 -2.90 -8.51
C LEU A 211 -22.28 -3.21 -8.46
N SER A 212 -22.69 -4.44 -8.80
CA SER A 212 -24.09 -4.85 -8.86
C SER A 212 -24.73 -5.05 -7.48
N SER A 213 -23.95 -5.17 -6.40
CA SER A 213 -24.52 -5.15 -5.03
C SER A 213 -25.06 -3.78 -4.62
N ALA A 214 -24.80 -2.72 -5.39
CA ALA A 214 -25.47 -1.44 -5.21
C ALA A 214 -26.83 -1.35 -5.94
N VAL A 215 -27.22 -2.32 -6.77
CA VAL A 215 -28.45 -2.21 -7.60
C VAL A 215 -29.07 -3.59 -7.88
N ALA A 216 -30.29 -3.81 -7.38
CA ALA A 216 -31.25 -4.75 -7.99
C ALA A 216 -32.15 -3.99 -9.00
N PRO A 217 -32.84 -4.67 -9.95
CA PRO A 217 -32.26 -5.29 -11.14
C PRO A 217 -32.60 -4.55 -12.47
N SER A 218 -31.80 -4.89 -13.48
CA SER A 218 -32.04 -4.88 -14.95
C SER A 218 -32.22 -3.56 -15.71
N ILE A 219 -31.12 -3.06 -16.31
CA ILE A 219 -31.09 -2.44 -17.66
C ILE A 219 -29.75 -2.83 -18.32
N PRO A 220 -29.70 -3.23 -19.61
CA PRO A 220 -28.45 -3.60 -20.28
C PRO A 220 -27.48 -2.40 -20.38
N PRO A 221 -26.15 -2.64 -20.33
CA PRO A 221 -25.17 -1.56 -20.29
C PRO A 221 -25.05 -0.91 -21.67
N THR A 222 -25.50 0.34 -21.80
CA THR A 222 -25.18 1.16 -22.97
C THR A 222 -24.03 2.10 -22.61
N THR A 223 -22.91 1.89 -23.28
CA THR A 223 -21.56 2.38 -22.99
C THR A 223 -21.32 3.88 -23.24
N GLN A 224 -22.25 4.77 -22.85
CA GLN A 224 -22.12 6.21 -23.16
C GLN A 224 -22.23 7.20 -22.00
N MET A 225 -22.53 6.79 -20.76
CA MET A 225 -22.65 7.74 -19.65
C MET A 225 -21.32 8.21 -19.01
N TYR A 226 -20.19 7.53 -19.23
CA TYR A 226 -18.92 7.87 -18.55
C TYR A 226 -18.16 9.08 -19.14
N LYS A 227 -18.60 9.65 -20.27
CA LYS A 227 -17.96 10.87 -20.84
C LYS A 227 -18.46 12.16 -20.18
N GLN A 228 -19.65 12.16 -19.58
CA GLN A 228 -20.28 13.39 -19.09
C GLN A 228 -19.77 13.81 -17.70
N GLU A 229 -19.50 12.85 -16.81
CA GLU A 229 -18.91 13.13 -15.49
C GLU A 229 -17.46 13.65 -15.58
N ARG A 230 -16.68 13.19 -16.57
CA ARG A 230 -15.30 13.65 -16.77
C ARG A 230 -15.24 15.14 -17.17
N ASN A 231 -16.25 15.65 -17.86
CA ASN A 231 -16.35 17.06 -18.25
C ASN A 231 -16.79 17.96 -17.11
N ALA A 232 -17.70 17.48 -16.24
CA ALA A 232 -18.13 18.21 -15.04
C ALA A 232 -16.99 18.39 -14.04
N ASN A 233 -16.19 17.33 -13.82
CA ASN A 233 -15.07 17.36 -12.88
C ASN A 233 -13.92 18.27 -13.35
N ARG A 234 -13.71 18.39 -14.66
CA ARG A 234 -12.70 19.31 -15.25
C ARG A 234 -13.13 20.78 -15.17
N ALA A 235 -14.43 21.06 -15.29
CA ALA A 235 -15.00 22.40 -15.12
C ALA A 235 -14.94 22.89 -13.66
N VAL A 236 -15.12 21.99 -12.68
CA VAL A 236 -15.02 22.32 -11.25
C VAL A 236 -13.57 22.58 -10.82
N ALA A 237 -12.59 21.87 -11.40
CA ALA A 237 -11.17 22.10 -11.14
C ALA A 237 -10.69 23.47 -11.66
N THR A 238 -11.13 23.86 -12.86
CA THR A 238 -10.79 25.15 -13.48
C THR A 238 -11.44 26.35 -12.77
N LEU A 239 -12.64 26.18 -12.20
CA LEU A 239 -13.27 27.22 -11.38
C LEU A 239 -12.52 27.46 -10.06
N ARG A 240 -11.94 26.41 -9.47
CA ARG A 240 -11.16 26.52 -8.21
C ARG A 240 -9.82 27.21 -8.41
N GLU A 241 -9.13 26.98 -9.54
CA GLU A 241 -7.88 27.68 -9.86
C GLU A 241 -8.10 29.19 -10.07
N ASN A 242 -9.19 29.57 -10.75
CA ASN A 242 -9.53 30.99 -10.98
C ASN A 242 -9.89 31.76 -9.69
N ILE A 243 -10.44 31.07 -8.68
CA ILE A 243 -10.78 31.69 -7.38
C ILE A 243 -9.53 31.89 -6.50
N LEU A 244 -8.49 31.08 -6.68
CA LEU A 244 -7.26 31.17 -5.88
C LEU A 244 -6.30 32.29 -6.36
N GLU A 245 -6.38 32.67 -7.64
CA GLU A 245 -5.61 33.78 -8.23
C GLU A 245 -6.14 35.18 -7.85
N HIS A 246 -7.38 35.30 -7.33
CA HIS A 246 -8.01 36.59 -7.04
C HIS A 246 -7.82 37.11 -5.59
N LEU A 247 -6.97 36.47 -4.78
CA LEU A 247 -6.67 36.90 -3.42
C LEU A 247 -5.18 37.22 -3.25
N GLN A 248 -4.72 38.31 -3.86
CA GLN A 248 -3.50 39.01 -3.43
C GLN A 248 -3.87 40.39 -2.86
N PRO A 249 -3.40 40.77 -1.66
CA PRO A 249 -3.75 42.05 -1.06
C PRO A 249 -2.92 43.19 -1.66
N THR A 250 -3.62 44.27 -2.02
CA THR A 250 -3.13 45.54 -2.53
C THR A 250 -2.20 46.23 -1.52
N LYS A 251 -0.99 46.60 -1.94
CA LYS A 251 -0.07 47.46 -1.17
C LYS A 251 -0.53 48.92 -1.23
N VAL A 252 -0.63 49.58 -0.08
CA VAL A 252 -0.73 51.04 0.03
C VAL A 252 0.45 51.55 0.87
N ALA A 253 1.08 52.61 0.39
CA ALA A 253 2.20 53.33 0.99
C ALA A 253 1.73 54.35 2.03
N GLY A 254 2.56 54.64 3.04
CA GLY A 254 2.36 55.78 3.96
C GLY A 254 3.22 55.77 5.24
N GLU A 255 4.35 56.48 5.17
CA GLU A 255 5.06 57.30 6.17
C GLU A 255 5.37 56.87 7.63
N GLU A 256 6.61 57.23 8.01
CA GLU A 256 7.25 57.15 9.32
C GLU A 256 6.54 57.91 10.46
N ARG A 257 6.71 57.39 11.70
CA ARG A 257 7.00 58.26 12.86
C ARG A 257 7.77 57.52 13.96
N LEU A 258 8.90 58.12 14.32
CA LEU A 258 9.78 57.82 15.45
C LEU A 258 9.13 58.17 16.81
N LEU A 259 9.54 57.43 17.86
CA LEU A 259 9.92 57.83 19.25
C LEU A 259 9.61 56.65 20.21
N ARG A 260 10.62 55.93 20.71
CA ARG A 260 11.45 56.20 21.92
C ARG A 260 10.76 55.84 23.25
N GLY A 261 11.33 54.86 23.96
CA GLY A 261 11.55 54.95 25.42
C GLY A 261 11.01 53.85 26.35
N SER A 262 11.91 52.92 26.71
CA SER A 262 12.11 52.23 28.01
C SER A 262 10.94 51.80 28.92
N THR A 263 10.95 50.53 29.36
CA THR A 263 11.31 50.14 30.76
C THR A 263 11.54 48.63 30.93
N ARG A 264 12.41 48.29 31.88
CA ARG A 264 12.99 46.98 32.22
C ARG A 264 12.04 46.11 33.08
N LEU A 265 12.17 44.78 33.04
CA LEU A 265 12.73 43.94 34.13
C LEU A 265 12.85 42.43 33.76
N SER A 266 13.86 41.79 34.38
CA SER A 266 14.37 40.40 34.37
C SER A 266 13.34 39.25 34.31
N SER A 267 13.65 38.00 33.95
CA SER A 267 14.79 37.08 34.21
C SER A 267 14.58 35.82 33.33
N GLY A 268 15.51 34.98 32.89
CA GLY A 268 16.94 34.78 33.08
C GLY A 268 17.32 33.42 32.44
N THR A 269 18.59 33.29 32.00
CA THR A 269 19.40 32.05 31.78
C THR A 269 18.88 31.00 30.77
N SER A 270 19.63 30.46 29.81
CA SER A 270 21.08 30.41 29.54
C SER A 270 21.33 29.83 28.13
N SER A 271 22.23 30.44 27.34
CA SER A 271 22.97 29.80 26.21
C SER A 271 24.34 29.31 26.73
N PRO A 272 25.24 28.60 25.98
CA PRO A 272 25.86 28.99 24.69
C PRO A 272 25.90 27.85 23.63
N ALA A 273 25.81 28.12 22.33
CA ALA A 273 26.83 28.58 21.37
C ALA A 273 27.94 27.53 21.06
N ALA A 274 28.06 27.23 19.76
CA ALA A 274 29.15 26.50 19.11
C ALA A 274 30.49 27.27 19.21
N PRO A 275 31.63 26.62 18.90
CA PRO A 275 32.26 26.93 17.60
C PRO A 275 33.02 25.76 16.94
N SER A 276 33.22 25.87 15.61
CA SER A 276 34.28 25.23 14.81
C SER A 276 35.66 25.90 15.12
N PRO A 277 36.85 25.59 14.51
CA PRO A 277 37.15 24.76 13.32
C PRO A 277 38.52 24.00 13.31
N TRP A 278 38.83 23.38 12.15
CA TRP A 278 40.16 23.03 11.55
C TRP A 278 40.76 21.60 11.63
N ALA A 279 40.99 21.09 10.41
CA ALA A 279 42.18 20.41 9.86
C ALA A 279 42.65 19.05 10.43
N ALA A 280 42.58 18.01 9.58
CA ALA A 280 43.76 17.35 8.97
C ALA A 280 43.40 15.94 8.45
N SER A 281 43.63 15.70 7.16
CA SER A 281 43.68 14.37 6.55
C SER A 281 44.87 13.57 7.09
N PRO A 282 44.81 12.23 7.02
CA PRO A 282 45.95 11.52 6.44
C PRO A 282 45.55 10.47 5.40
N LEU A 283 46.34 10.47 4.32
CA LEU A 283 46.46 9.45 3.30
C LEU A 283 46.82 8.10 3.93
N TRP A 284 46.11 7.03 3.57
CA TRP A 284 46.55 5.65 3.82
C TRP A 284 46.92 5.03 2.49
N MET A 285 48.23 4.83 2.31
CA MET A 285 48.84 4.13 1.17
C MET A 285 48.51 2.64 1.24
N TRP A 286 48.05 2.08 0.11
CA TRP A 286 48.06 0.65 -0.14
C TRP A 286 49.45 0.21 -0.62
N PRO A 287 49.98 -0.93 -0.16
CA PRO A 287 51.00 -1.65 -0.89
C PRO A 287 50.36 -2.77 -1.72
N LEU A 288 50.67 -2.75 -3.03
CA LEU A 288 50.61 -3.89 -3.94
C LEU A 288 51.78 -4.84 -3.62
N LEU A 289 51.51 -6.14 -3.49
CA LEU A 289 52.49 -7.21 -3.72
C LEU A 289 51.77 -8.45 -4.30
N THR A 290 52.52 -9.10 -5.18
CA THR A 290 52.23 -9.99 -6.31
C THR A 290 51.87 -11.46 -5.96
N PRO A 291 51.51 -12.31 -6.96
CA PRO A 291 50.81 -13.58 -6.74
C PRO A 291 51.76 -14.76 -6.51
N ALA A 292 51.29 -15.78 -5.78
CA ALA A 292 51.92 -17.09 -5.70
C ALA A 292 51.12 -18.12 -6.51
N VAL A 293 51.85 -18.82 -7.39
CA VAL A 293 51.44 -19.98 -8.19
C VAL A 293 51.80 -21.26 -7.41
N LEU A 294 51.21 -22.41 -7.80
CA LEU A 294 51.44 -23.83 -7.39
C LEU A 294 50.45 -24.35 -6.32
N SER A 295 49.80 -25.52 -6.43
CA SER A 295 49.89 -26.62 -7.40
C SER A 295 48.63 -27.51 -7.31
N LEU A 296 48.26 -28.13 -8.43
CA LEU A 296 47.42 -29.34 -8.49
C LEU A 296 48.17 -30.54 -7.87
N SER A 297 47.40 -31.44 -7.23
CA SER A 297 47.55 -32.91 -7.01
C SER A 297 46.75 -33.24 -5.73
N GLY A 298 45.84 -34.19 -5.59
CA GLY A 298 45.34 -35.32 -6.35
C GLY A 298 44.51 -36.16 -5.35
N MET A 299 43.51 -36.88 -5.87
CA MET A 299 42.51 -37.74 -5.17
C MET A 299 41.33 -37.02 -4.50
#